data_AF-A0A3D4HZY9-F1
#
_entry.id   AF-A0A3D4HZY9-F1
#
_cell.length_a   1.000
_cell.length_b   1.000
_cell.length_c   1.000
_cell.angle_alpha   90.00
_cell.angle_beta   90.00
_cell.angle_gamma   90.00
#
_symmetry.space_group_name_H-M   'P 1'
#
loop_
_entity.id
_entity.type
_entity.pdbx_description
1 polymer ?
#
loop_
_entity_poly.entity_id
_entity_poly.type
_entity_poly.pdbx_seq_one_letter_code
_entity_poly.pdbx_strand_id
1 'polypeptide(L)'
;GSPYISHPLAAACTLVSLGMDTESVAAGLLHDVVEDTPVSLDRIKKEFGPEIAGLIDGVTKLGRIPYSSREVQQAENIRKMLIAMSEDIRVIIIKL
;
A
#
# COMPACT_ATOMS: atom_id res chain seq x y z
N GLY A 1 10.92 -18.81 11.39
CA GLY A 1 11.13 -17.59 10.60
C GLY A 1 10.81 -17.91 9.16
N SER A 2 9.67 -17.44 8.67
CA SER A 2 9.29 -17.62 7.27
C SER A 2 9.99 -16.58 6.40
N PRO A 3 10.21 -16.85 5.10
CA PRO A 3 10.77 -15.87 4.17
C PRO A 3 9.93 -14.59 4.15
N TYR A 4 10.58 -13.42 4.17
CA TYR A 4 9.91 -12.11 4.12
C TYR A 4 8.98 -11.98 2.90
N ILE A 5 9.33 -12.61 1.78
CA ILE A 5 8.52 -12.64 0.55
C ILE A 5 7.13 -13.27 0.74
N SER A 6 6.94 -14.08 1.80
CA SER A 6 5.65 -14.75 2.06
C SER A 6 4.52 -13.75 2.32
N HIS A 7 4.83 -12.58 2.93
CA HIS A 7 3.84 -11.55 3.25
C HIS A 7 3.36 -10.80 2.00
N PRO A 8 4.23 -10.17 1.18
CA PRO A 8 3.78 -9.53 -0.05
C PRO A 8 3.15 -10.51 -1.04
N LEU A 9 3.62 -11.77 -1.07
CA LEU A 9 3.03 -12.81 -1.91
C LEU A 9 1.60 -13.16 -1.48
N ALA A 10 1.33 -13.27 -0.17
CA ALA A 10 -0.02 -13.52 0.33
C ALA A 10 -0.96 -12.36 -0.02
N ALA A 11 -0.52 -11.12 0.16
CA ALA A 11 -1.29 -9.92 -0.23
C ALA A 11 -1.63 -9.93 -1.73
N ALA A 12 -0.64 -10.20 -2.59
CA ALA A 12 -0.83 -10.30 -4.03
C ALA A 12 -1.80 -11.43 -4.43
N CYS A 13 -1.70 -12.60 -3.79
CA CYS A 13 -2.64 -13.70 -4.01
C CYS A 13 -4.08 -13.33 -3.62
N THR A 14 -4.28 -12.58 -2.54
CA THR A 14 -5.59 -12.03 -2.17
C THR A 14 -6.12 -11.10 -3.23
N LEU A 15 -5.30 -10.17 -3.72
CA LEU A 15 -5.69 -9.22 -4.78
C LEU A 15 -6.08 -9.92 -6.09
N VAL A 16 -5.33 -10.95 -6.49
CA VAL A 16 -5.67 -11.80 -7.64
C VAL A 16 -7.00 -12.52 -7.42
N SER A 17 -7.23 -13.05 -6.21
CA SER A 17 -8.47 -13.75 -5.86
C SER A 17 -9.70 -12.82 -5.88
N LEU A 18 -9.49 -11.53 -5.62
CA LEU A 18 -10.50 -10.48 -5.71
C LEU A 18 -10.73 -9.99 -7.16
N GLY A 19 -9.96 -10.49 -8.14
CA GLY A 19 -10.06 -10.09 -9.54
C GLY A 19 -9.53 -8.69 -9.83
N MET A 20 -8.55 -8.22 -9.04
CA MET A 20 -7.93 -6.91 -9.23
C MET A 20 -7.06 -6.87 -10.50
N ASP A 21 -6.81 -5.65 -10.99
CA ASP A 21 -5.93 -5.39 -12.13
C ASP A 21 -4.45 -5.71 -11.81
N THR A 22 -3.67 -5.85 -12.87
CA THR A 22 -2.23 -6.15 -12.82
C THR A 22 -1.45 -5.14 -11.99
N GLU A 23 -1.85 -3.88 -12.04
CA GLU A 23 -1.26 -2.73 -11.36
C GLU A 23 -1.47 -2.84 -9.85
N SER A 24 -2.67 -3.20 -9.38
CA SER A 24 -2.93 -3.47 -7.96
C SER A 24 -2.11 -4.65 -7.45
N VAL A 25 -2.06 -5.74 -8.21
CA VAL A 25 -1.32 -6.96 -7.82
C VAL A 25 0.18 -6.66 -7.73
N ALA A 26 0.73 -5.92 -8.70
CA ALA A 26 2.12 -5.47 -8.69
C ALA A 26 2.40 -4.54 -7.50
N ALA A 27 1.51 -3.59 -7.22
CA ALA A 27 1.61 -2.73 -6.06
C ALA A 27 1.55 -3.53 -4.75
N GLY A 28 0.70 -4.56 -4.65
CA GLY A 28 0.64 -5.46 -3.49
C GLY A 28 1.91 -6.28 -3.27
N LEU A 29 2.62 -6.69 -4.34
CA LEU A 29 3.93 -7.34 -4.21
C LEU A 29 5.03 -6.39 -3.72
N LEU A 30 4.89 -5.09 -4.02
CA LEU A 30 5.92 -4.07 -3.80
C LEU A 30 5.63 -3.14 -2.61
N HIS A 31 4.47 -3.27 -1.96
CA HIS A 31 3.92 -2.25 -1.07
C HIS A 31 4.84 -1.88 0.10
N ASP A 32 5.55 -2.86 0.68
CA ASP A 32 6.48 -2.63 1.80
C ASP A 32 7.93 -2.40 1.33
N VAL A 33 8.24 -2.49 0.03
CA VAL A 33 9.62 -2.35 -0.47
C VAL A 33 10.19 -0.95 -0.20
N VAL A 34 9.38 0.08 -0.33
CA VAL A 34 9.81 1.48 -0.06
C VAL A 34 9.95 1.76 1.44
N GLU A 35 9.24 1.01 2.29
CA GLU A 35 9.31 1.17 3.74
C GLU A 35 10.49 0.39 4.35
N ASP A 36 10.71 -0.83 3.87
CA ASP A 36 11.64 -1.78 4.49
C ASP A 36 13.00 -1.91 3.78
N THR A 37 13.17 -1.24 2.62
CA THR A 37 14.43 -1.30 1.84
C THR A 37 14.87 0.10 1.39
N PRO A 38 16.15 0.30 0.99
CA PRO A 38 16.64 1.60 0.51
C PRO A 38 16.16 1.97 -0.91
N VAL A 39 15.16 1.27 -1.45
CA VAL A 39 14.57 1.58 -2.76
C VAL A 39 13.70 2.83 -2.65
N SER A 40 13.92 3.79 -3.55
CA SER A 40 13.13 5.02 -3.61
C SER A 40 11.88 4.89 -4.49
N LEU A 41 10.86 5.71 -4.22
CA LEU A 41 9.68 5.83 -5.08
C LEU A 41 10.03 6.23 -6.51
N ASP A 42 11.05 7.07 -6.72
CA ASP A 42 11.52 7.43 -8.07
C ASP A 42 12.04 6.20 -8.84
N ARG A 43 12.69 5.26 -8.15
CA ARG A 43 13.14 4.01 -8.76
C ARG A 43 11.95 3.13 -9.15
N ILE A 44 10.97 2.99 -8.27
CA ILE A 44 9.72 2.28 -8.56
C ILE A 44 9.01 2.91 -9.77
N LYS A 45 8.91 4.24 -9.81
CA LYS A 45 8.31 4.98 -10.93
C LYS A 45 9.02 4.73 -12.25
N LYS A 46 10.35 4.61 -12.23
CA LYS A 46 11.16 4.33 -13.42
C LYS A 46 11.01 2.88 -13.90
N GLU A 47 10.90 1.92 -12.99
CA GLU A 47 10.85 0.49 -13.31
C GLU A 47 9.42 -0.01 -13.62
N PHE A 48 8.41 0.52 -12.93
CA PHE A 48 7.01 0.05 -12.98
C PHE A 48 6.00 1.10 -13.44
N GLY A 49 6.44 2.36 -13.61
CA GLY A 49 5.59 3.45 -14.09
C GLY A 49 4.94 4.29 -12.99
N PRO A 50 4.30 5.41 -13.38
CA PRO A 50 3.75 6.40 -12.45
C PRO A 50 2.55 5.89 -11.65
N GLU A 51 1.77 4.97 -12.21
CA GLU A 51 0.57 4.44 -11.57
C GLU A 51 0.90 3.57 -10.36
N ILE A 52 1.75 2.56 -10.53
CA ILE A 52 2.20 1.67 -9.45
C ILE A 52 2.96 2.47 -8.38
N ALA A 53 3.78 3.45 -8.78
CA ALA A 53 4.45 4.34 -7.84
C ALA A 53 3.46 5.18 -7.01
N GLY A 54 2.36 5.65 -7.62
CA GLY A 54 1.30 6.37 -6.92
C GLY A 54 0.59 5.50 -5.89
N LEU A 55 0.27 4.25 -6.25
CA LEU A 55 -0.33 3.28 -5.33
C LEU A 55 0.59 3.00 -4.13
N ILE A 56 1.88 2.76 -4.36
CA ILE A 56 2.85 2.46 -3.28
C ILE A 56 3.07 3.67 -2.37
N ASP A 57 3.12 4.88 -2.93
CA ASP A 57 3.19 6.12 -2.15
C ASP A 57 1.96 6.30 -1.25
N GLY A 58 0.76 6.04 -1.79
CA GLY A 58 -0.49 6.04 -1.03
C GLY A 58 -0.48 5.03 0.14
N VAL A 59 -0.02 3.79 -0.13
CA VAL A 59 0.06 2.73 0.88
C VAL A 59 1.09 3.06 1.98
N THR A 60 2.26 3.56 1.60
CA THR A 60 3.33 3.97 2.53
C THR A 60 2.87 5.10 3.45
N LYS A 61 2.20 6.12 2.90
CA LYS A 61 1.66 7.23 3.69
C LYS A 61 0.61 6.76 4.70
N LEU A 62 -0.18 5.75 4.35
CA LEU A 62 -1.17 5.15 5.24
C LEU A 62 -0.50 4.39 6.40
N GLY A 63 0.69 3.81 6.19
CA GLY A 63 1.48 3.11 7.20
C GLY A 63 2.20 4.01 8.21
N ARG A 64 2.67 5.19 7.80
CA ARG A 64 3.52 6.09 8.62
C ARG A 64 2.79 6.97 9.65
N ILE A 65 1.49 6.80 9.84
CA ILE A 65 0.71 7.67 10.73
C ILE A 65 0.89 7.21 12.19
N PRO A 66 1.41 8.05 13.10
CA PRO A 66 1.61 7.67 14.50
C PRO A 66 0.27 7.39 15.20
N TYR A 67 0.20 6.23 15.86
CA TYR A 67 -0.92 5.86 16.71
C TYR A 67 -0.84 6.68 18.01
N SER A 68 -1.84 7.51 18.28
CA SER A 68 -1.94 8.30 19.51
C SER A 68 -3.41 8.48 19.89
N SER A 69 -3.75 7.89 21.04
CA SER A 69 -5.04 7.88 21.76
C SER A 69 -6.32 7.49 20.99
N ARG A 70 -6.97 6.41 21.48
CA ARG A 70 -8.06 5.64 20.85
C ARG A 70 -9.27 6.43 20.31
N GLU A 71 -9.66 7.54 20.92
CA GLU A 71 -10.94 8.21 20.59
C GLU A 71 -10.80 9.27 19.48
N VAL A 72 -9.72 10.06 19.48
CA VAL A 72 -9.41 11.00 18.38
C VAL A 72 -8.94 10.24 17.12
N GLN A 73 -8.40 9.03 17.32
CA GLN A 73 -7.88 8.13 16.29
C GLN A 73 -8.93 7.68 15.27
N GLN A 74 -10.17 7.40 15.68
CA GLN A 74 -11.17 6.90 14.75
C GLN A 74 -11.57 7.96 13.73
N ALA A 75 -11.76 9.20 14.15
CA ALA A 75 -12.09 10.30 13.25
C ALA A 75 -10.94 10.61 12.28
N GLU A 76 -9.70 10.62 12.76
CA GLU A 76 -8.52 10.85 11.92
C GLU A 76 -8.22 9.68 10.97
N ASN A 77 -8.41 8.43 11.41
CA ASN A 77 -8.27 7.26 10.54
C ASN A 77 -9.36 7.24 9.45
N ILE A 78 -10.61 7.58 9.79
CA ILE A 78 -11.69 7.72 8.80
C ILE A 78 -11.39 8.85 7.82
N ARG A 79 -10.92 10.01 8.31
CA ARG A 79 -10.53 11.14 7.45
C ARG A 79 -9.39 10.78 6.50
N LYS A 80 -8.43 9.97 6.97
CA LYS A 80 -7.27 9.53 6.17
C LYS A 80 -7.62 8.41 5.19
N MET A 81 -8.48 7.47 5.59
CA MET A 81 -9.10 6.52 4.65
C MET A 81 -9.87 7.28 3.57
N LEU A 82 -10.66 8.30 3.93
CA LEU A 82 -11.37 9.15 2.95
C LEU A 82 -10.42 9.87 1.99
N ILE A 83 -9.28 10.37 2.46
CA ILE A 83 -8.26 11.01 1.60
C ILE A 83 -7.61 9.99 0.67
N ALA A 84 -7.22 8.82 1.18
CA ALA A 84 -6.65 7.75 0.35
C ALA A 84 -7.66 7.22 -0.69
N MET A 85 -8.94 7.06 -0.31
CA MET A 85 -10.02 6.71 -1.22
C MET A 85 -10.30 7.80 -2.26
N SER A 86 -10.09 9.06 -1.90
CA SER A 86 -10.28 10.19 -2.81
C SER A 86 -9.21 10.23 -3.92
N GLU A 87 -8.04 9.65 -3.69
CA GLU A 87 -6.98 9.55 -4.69
C GLU A 87 -7.05 8.22 -5.46
N ASP A 88 -7.17 7.09 -4.76
CA ASP A 88 -7.39 5.77 -5.37
C ASP A 88 -7.86 4.72 -4.34
N ILE A 89 -9.05 4.14 -4.54
CA ILE A 89 -9.60 3.11 -3.65
C ILE A 89 -8.73 1.85 -3.55
N ARG A 90 -7.92 1.56 -4.58
CA ARG A 90 -7.00 0.41 -4.63
C ARG A 90 -5.98 0.45 -3.49
N VAL A 91 -5.59 1.64 -3.01
CA VAL A 91 -4.65 1.84 -1.91
C VAL A 91 -5.15 1.20 -0.60
N ILE A 92 -6.45 1.28 -0.33
CA ILE A 92 -7.03 0.64 0.86
C ILE A 92 -7.00 -0.87 0.71
N ILE A 93 -7.41 -1.39 -0.45
CA ILE A 93 -7.53 -2.83 -0.68
C ILE A 93 -6.17 -3.52 -0.57
N ILE A 94 -5.10 -2.85 -1.01
CA ILE A 94 -3.72 -3.35 -0.89
C ILE A 94 -3.25 -3.44 0.59
N LYS A 95 -3.78 -2.60 1.49
CA LYS A 95 -3.37 -2.55 2.91
C LYS A 95 -4.30 -3.33 3.86
N LEU A 96 -5.38 -3.93 3.34
CA LEU A 96 -6.30 -4.82 4.09
C LEU A 96 -5.66 -6.20 4.33
#